data_AF-A0A7C3ELC6-F1
#
_entry.id   AF-A0A7C3ELC6-F1
#
_cell.length_a   1.000
_cell.length_b   1.000
_cell.length_c   1.000
_cell.angle_alpha   90.00
_cell.angle_beta   90.00
_cell.angle_gamma   90.00
#
_symmetry.space_group_name_H-M   'P 1'
#
loop_
_entity.id
_entity.type
_entity.pdbx_description
1 polymer ?
#
loop_
_entity_poly.entity_id
_entity_poly.type
_entity_poly.pdbx_seq_one_letter_code
_entity_poly.pdbx_strand_id
1 'polypeptide(L)'
;MGATRRARVTSRFYVRVTGAQPVWQFFPQAVRPSGMKIGPGIAELVHQYPNFLNLADAGMVPFRVVLSLTEIADVRSPVFLAVQESGGLYIVGCPDESGPGAYTTTVADILAASTRMWRMSYEQFSRLFAEAEGVELEELMLARSSADWDFEQFQAAVSANLEKGRFPILIVTAEPEGEVRQVLDYLKGMNLNARLVSYSAWASGGIVVLEPVQVETAVESEPVRSQPAGVYWAPVEPPPAPSAPPPAAGPPPEPTVEPSTRIGAGAVPTEPAKKIAKPPSPGTKPGVMSGKRPPPKPRNGSGGAK
;
A
#
# COMPACT_ATOMS: atom_id res chain seq x y z
N MET A 1 28.09 3.79 33.40
CA MET A 1 27.48 4.94 32.68
C MET A 1 27.42 4.60 31.21
N GLY A 2 26.29 4.08 30.74
CA GLY A 2 26.08 3.74 29.33
C GLY A 2 25.72 4.98 28.55
N ALA A 3 26.61 5.44 27.67
CA ALA A 3 26.31 6.50 26.73
C ALA A 3 25.32 5.96 25.70
N THR A 4 24.06 6.38 25.80
CA THR A 4 23.05 6.15 24.77
C THR A 4 23.51 6.88 23.52
N ARG A 5 24.08 6.14 22.56
CA ARG A 5 24.32 6.63 21.19
C ARG A 5 22.97 7.04 20.63
N ARG A 6 22.62 8.33 20.70
CA ARG A 6 21.53 8.89 19.89
C ARG A 6 21.89 8.56 18.44
N ALA A 7 21.08 7.71 17.80
CA ALA A 7 21.15 7.53 16.37
C ALA A 7 21.10 8.93 15.74
N ARG A 8 22.09 9.26 14.89
CA ARG A 8 22.01 10.47 14.07
C ARG A 8 20.78 10.29 13.18
N VAL A 9 19.68 10.94 13.52
CA VAL A 9 18.59 11.15 12.58
C VAL A 9 19.18 12.08 11.51
N THR A 10 19.58 11.51 10.37
CA THR A 10 19.84 12.31 9.17
C THR A 10 18.49 12.85 8.71
N SER A 11 18.12 14.02 9.22
CA SER A 11 16.93 14.74 8.76
C SER A 11 17.18 15.16 7.32
N ARG A 12 16.40 14.61 6.38
CA ARG A 12 16.35 15.11 5.00
C ARG A 12 15.49 16.36 5.00
N PHE A 13 15.89 17.37 4.25
CA PHE A 13 15.11 18.58 4.04
C PHE A 13 15.13 18.92 2.55
N TYR A 14 14.05 19.54 2.06
CA TYR A 14 13.96 20.04 0.70
C TYR A 14 14.04 21.56 0.73
N VAL A 15 14.79 22.12 -0.21
CA VAL A 15 14.92 23.58 -0.36
C VAL A 15 14.48 23.96 -1.75
N ARG A 16 13.48 24.84 -1.84
CA ARG A 16 13.07 25.51 -3.07
C ARG A 16 13.51 26.96 -2.99
N VAL A 17 14.19 27.44 -4.02
CA VAL A 17 14.61 28.84 -4.13
C VAL A 17 13.85 29.48 -5.30
N THR A 18 13.09 30.53 -5.00
CA THR A 18 12.35 31.35 -5.97
C THR A 18 12.88 32.80 -6.02
N GLY A 19 13.79 33.18 -5.12
CA GLY A 19 14.41 34.50 -5.09
C GLY A 19 15.31 34.76 -6.30
N ALA A 20 15.22 35.95 -6.89
CA ALA A 20 16.00 36.35 -8.06
C ALA A 20 17.47 36.73 -7.76
N GLN A 21 17.82 36.92 -6.49
CA GLN A 21 19.14 37.34 -6.03
C GLN A 21 19.64 36.40 -4.93
N PRO A 22 20.95 36.11 -4.85
CA PRO A 22 21.50 35.30 -3.77
C PRO A 22 21.43 36.09 -2.46
N VAL A 23 20.68 35.57 -1.48
CA VAL A 23 20.50 36.20 -0.18
C VAL A 23 20.71 35.17 0.92
N TRP A 24 21.49 35.53 1.95
CA TRP A 24 21.60 34.73 3.17
C TRP A 24 20.31 34.86 3.97
N GLN A 25 19.67 33.71 4.26
CA GLN A 25 18.46 33.64 5.07
C GLN A 25 18.73 32.83 6.33
N PHE A 26 18.19 33.30 7.45
CA PHE A 26 18.24 32.60 8.73
C PHE A 26 16.86 32.10 9.10
N PHE A 27 16.74 30.80 9.37
CA PHE A 27 15.50 30.15 9.76
C PHE A 27 15.60 29.73 11.24
N PRO A 28 15.09 30.54 12.19
CA PRO A 28 15.18 30.21 13.61
C PRO A 28 14.31 28.99 13.96
N GLN A 29 14.93 27.95 14.52
CA GLN A 29 14.23 26.72 14.95
C GLN A 29 13.14 26.94 16.01
N ALA A 30 13.18 28.06 16.75
CA ALA A 30 12.27 28.35 17.84
C ALA A 30 10.87 28.81 17.39
N VAL A 31 10.70 29.18 16.12
CA VAL A 31 9.40 29.53 15.55
C VAL A 31 8.95 28.35 14.71
N ARG A 32 8.15 27.44 15.30
CA ARG A 32 7.37 26.50 14.49
C ARG A 32 6.40 27.35 13.66
N PRO A 33 6.50 27.39 12.32
CA PRO A 33 5.44 27.96 11.54
C PRO A 33 4.24 27.04 11.73
N SER A 34 3.23 27.48 12.46
CA SER A 34 1.95 26.80 12.49
C SER A 34 1.36 26.87 11.07
N GLY A 35 1.36 25.75 10.36
CA GLY A 35 0.52 25.56 9.17
C GLY A 35 0.76 26.53 8.01
N MET A 36 2.02 26.89 7.71
CA MET A 36 2.26 27.60 6.45
C MET A 36 2.03 26.65 5.27
N LYS A 37 0.84 26.73 4.70
CA LYS A 37 0.44 25.95 3.53
C LYS A 37 1.23 26.45 2.34
N ILE A 38 2.00 25.57 1.71
CA ILE A 38 2.64 25.87 0.41
C ILE A 38 1.59 25.94 -0.72
N GLY A 39 0.31 25.67 -0.40
CA GLY A 39 -0.77 25.66 -1.37
C GLY A 39 -0.51 24.60 -2.46
N PRO A 40 -0.85 24.87 -3.73
CA PRO A 40 -0.75 23.88 -4.82
C PRO A 40 0.68 23.41 -5.12
N GLY A 41 1.70 24.10 -4.58
CA GLY A 41 3.11 23.76 -4.82
C GLY A 41 3.55 22.40 -4.26
N ILE A 42 2.81 21.80 -3.32
CA ILE A 42 3.16 20.46 -2.79
C ILE A 42 2.88 19.35 -3.82
N ALA A 43 1.77 19.45 -4.55
CA ALA A 43 1.43 18.51 -5.61
C ALA A 43 2.45 18.57 -6.75
N GLU A 44 2.84 19.79 -7.14
CA GLU A 44 3.93 20.04 -8.10
C GLU A 44 5.25 19.42 -7.60
N LEU A 45 5.61 19.64 -6.33
CA LEU A 45 6.83 19.09 -5.74
C LEU A 45 6.85 17.56 -5.75
N VAL A 46 5.74 16.92 -5.34
CA VAL A 46 5.62 15.45 -5.33
C VAL A 46 5.77 14.88 -6.74
N HIS A 47 5.18 15.53 -7.74
CA HIS A 47 5.28 15.10 -9.14
C HIS A 47 6.71 15.27 -9.70
N GLN A 48 7.35 16.42 -9.47
CA GLN A 48 8.71 16.70 -9.96
C GLN A 48 9.80 15.94 -9.21
N TYR A 49 9.62 15.71 -7.90
CA TYR A 49 10.59 15.08 -7.03
C TYR A 49 9.95 13.91 -6.23
N PRO A 50 9.73 12.74 -6.87
CA PRO A 50 9.12 11.57 -6.24
C PRO A 50 9.72 11.15 -4.90
N ASN A 51 11.05 11.27 -4.76
CA ASN A 51 11.78 10.94 -3.53
C ASN A 51 11.39 11.85 -2.33
N PHE A 52 10.61 12.90 -2.56
CA PHE A 52 9.97 13.68 -1.48
C PHE A 52 9.08 12.78 -0.61
N LEU A 53 8.47 11.74 -1.17
CA LEU A 53 7.64 10.81 -0.42
C LEU A 53 8.46 9.98 0.59
N ASN A 54 9.79 9.93 0.43
CA ASN A 54 10.73 9.35 1.40
C ASN A 54 11.19 10.37 2.47
N LEU A 55 10.56 11.54 2.59
CA LEU A 55 10.97 12.61 3.51
C LEU A 55 11.00 12.15 4.97
N ALA A 56 9.97 11.44 5.42
CA ALA A 56 9.84 11.00 6.81
C ALA A 56 10.60 9.70 7.12
N ASP A 57 10.78 8.83 6.13
CA ASP A 57 11.44 7.53 6.25
C ASP A 57 12.45 7.33 5.12
N ALA A 58 13.71 7.69 5.42
CA ALA A 58 14.82 7.53 4.50
C ALA A 58 15.22 6.06 4.26
N GLY A 59 14.77 5.13 5.11
CA GLY A 59 15.02 3.69 4.97
C GLY A 59 14.00 2.99 4.06
N MET A 60 12.89 3.66 3.75
CA MET A 60 11.92 3.16 2.77
C MET A 60 12.55 3.09 1.37
N VAL A 61 12.16 2.08 0.59
CA VAL A 61 12.54 1.98 -0.83
C VAL A 61 12.20 3.30 -1.54
N PRO A 62 13.15 3.88 -2.30
CA PRO A 62 12.93 5.17 -2.94
C PRO A 62 11.77 5.15 -3.94
N PHE A 63 10.97 6.21 -3.91
CA PHE A 63 10.02 6.52 -4.97
C PHE A 63 10.78 7.14 -6.14
N ARG A 64 10.59 6.58 -7.34
CA ARG A 64 11.36 6.97 -8.54
C ARG A 64 10.53 7.72 -9.56
N VAL A 65 9.25 7.35 -9.69
CA VAL A 65 8.33 7.92 -10.69
C VAL A 65 7.00 8.24 -10.03
N VAL A 66 6.39 9.35 -10.44
CA VAL A 66 5.04 9.76 -10.03
C VAL A 66 4.24 10.15 -11.26
N LEU A 67 3.05 9.57 -11.42
CA LEU A 67 2.09 9.90 -12.48
C LEU A 67 0.87 10.60 -11.88
N SER A 68 0.42 11.69 -12.49
CA SER A 68 -0.85 12.32 -12.11
C SER A 68 -2.03 11.45 -12.49
N LEU A 69 -2.87 11.10 -11.52
CA LEU A 69 -4.14 10.41 -11.75
C LEU A 69 -5.32 11.38 -11.77
N THR A 70 -5.12 12.65 -11.44
CA THR A 70 -6.22 13.63 -11.33
C THR A 70 -7.03 13.71 -12.61
N GLU A 71 -6.35 13.87 -13.75
CA GLU A 71 -7.01 13.96 -15.06
C GLU A 71 -7.48 12.59 -15.57
N ILE A 72 -6.69 11.53 -15.33
CA ILE A 72 -7.00 10.16 -15.77
C ILE A 72 -8.26 9.63 -15.08
N ALA A 73 -8.44 9.95 -13.80
CA ALA A 73 -9.56 9.50 -13.00
C ALA A 73 -10.73 10.50 -12.98
N ASP A 74 -10.57 11.69 -13.55
CA ASP A 74 -11.53 12.81 -13.50
C ASP A 74 -11.94 13.14 -12.06
N VAL A 75 -10.94 13.37 -11.21
CA VAL A 75 -11.13 13.68 -9.78
C VAL A 75 -10.76 15.12 -9.46
N ARG A 76 -11.24 15.62 -8.32
CA ARG A 76 -11.10 17.05 -7.96
C ARG A 76 -9.77 17.34 -7.28
N SER A 77 -9.33 16.45 -6.42
CA SER A 77 -8.11 16.61 -5.64
C SER A 77 -6.88 16.20 -6.45
N PRO A 78 -5.72 16.81 -6.20
CA PRO A 78 -4.45 16.29 -6.69
C PRO A 78 -4.20 14.88 -6.14
N VAL A 79 -4.27 13.89 -7.03
CA VAL A 79 -4.07 12.47 -6.72
C VAL A 79 -3.04 11.93 -7.70
N PHE A 80 -2.07 11.21 -7.17
CA PHE A 80 -0.97 10.66 -7.93
C PHE A 80 -0.81 9.17 -7.68
N LEU A 81 -0.20 8.50 -8.64
CA LEU A 81 0.37 7.18 -8.49
C LEU A 81 1.88 7.33 -8.32
N ALA A 82 2.42 6.84 -7.21
CA ALA A 82 3.86 6.80 -6.97
C ALA A 82 4.39 5.37 -7.10
N VAL A 83 5.50 5.23 -7.81
CA VAL A 83 6.15 3.94 -8.09
C VAL A 83 7.49 3.89 -7.36
N GLN A 84 7.64 2.88 -6.52
CA GLN A 84 8.90 2.55 -5.86
C GLN A 84 9.82 1.77 -6.78
N GLU A 85 11.11 1.88 -6.53
CA GLU A 85 12.16 1.12 -7.21
C GLU A 85 11.92 -0.40 -7.20
N SER A 86 11.34 -0.92 -6.11
CA SER A 86 11.00 -2.35 -5.95
C SER A 86 9.71 -2.78 -6.67
N GLY A 87 9.02 -1.87 -7.38
CA GLY A 87 7.72 -2.13 -8.01
C GLY A 87 6.51 -1.97 -7.08
N GLY A 88 6.72 -1.41 -5.88
CA GLY A 88 5.62 -0.99 -5.00
C GLY A 88 4.81 0.17 -5.60
N LEU A 89 3.49 0.05 -5.57
CA LEU A 89 2.56 1.04 -6.13
C LEU A 89 1.76 1.70 -5.01
N TYR A 90 1.84 3.03 -4.90
CA TYR A 90 1.17 3.81 -3.86
C TYR A 90 0.27 4.87 -4.48
N ILE A 91 -0.89 5.11 -3.87
CA ILE A 91 -1.73 6.26 -4.22
C ILE A 91 -1.42 7.40 -3.26
N VAL A 92 -1.11 8.56 -3.83
CA VAL A 92 -0.72 9.73 -3.07
C VAL A 92 -1.79 10.79 -3.24
N GLY A 93 -2.42 11.19 -2.13
CA GLY A 93 -3.27 12.37 -2.09
C GLY A 93 -2.49 13.58 -1.61
N CYS A 94 -2.65 14.70 -2.30
CA CYS A 94 -2.19 16.01 -1.84
C CYS A 94 -3.42 16.92 -1.66
N PRO A 95 -4.06 16.89 -0.47
CA PRO A 95 -5.25 17.68 -0.20
C PRO A 95 -4.97 19.19 -0.37
N ASP A 96 -5.94 19.91 -0.93
CA ASP A 96 -5.96 21.37 -0.82
C ASP A 96 -6.48 21.76 0.56
N GLU A 97 -5.57 21.83 1.53
CA GLU A 97 -5.88 22.10 2.93
C GLU A 97 -6.53 23.48 3.17
N SER A 98 -6.63 24.34 2.15
CA SER A 98 -7.34 25.63 2.27
C SER A 98 -8.87 25.49 2.26
N GLY A 99 -9.40 24.40 1.70
CA GLY A 99 -10.83 24.15 1.56
C GLY A 99 -11.46 23.35 2.71
N PRO A 100 -12.77 23.53 2.98
CA PRO A 100 -13.48 22.67 3.94
C PRO A 100 -13.57 21.23 3.41
N GLY A 101 -13.33 20.24 4.27
CA GLY A 101 -13.42 18.82 3.90
C GLY A 101 -12.35 18.38 2.89
N ALA A 102 -11.19 19.02 2.89
CA ALA A 102 -10.08 18.74 1.98
C ALA A 102 -9.67 17.26 2.05
N TYR A 103 -9.53 16.71 3.26
CA TYR A 103 -9.08 15.33 3.47
C TYR A 103 -10.15 14.32 3.05
N THR A 104 -11.39 14.52 3.48
CA THR A 104 -12.51 13.65 3.08
C THR A 104 -12.72 13.61 1.56
N THR A 105 -12.63 14.76 0.90
CA THR A 105 -12.69 14.83 -0.58
C THR A 105 -11.52 14.10 -1.22
N THR A 106 -10.29 14.34 -0.72
CA THR A 106 -9.09 13.68 -1.24
C THR A 106 -9.18 12.17 -1.11
N VAL A 107 -9.72 11.65 -0.01
CA VAL A 107 -9.88 10.20 0.18
C VAL A 107 -10.89 9.61 -0.81
N ALA A 108 -12.02 10.28 -1.04
CA ALA A 108 -12.97 9.83 -2.05
C ALA A 108 -12.31 9.76 -3.44
N ASP A 109 -11.52 10.76 -3.78
CA ASP A 109 -10.80 10.85 -5.04
C ASP A 109 -9.69 9.78 -5.16
N ILE A 110 -8.94 9.51 -4.08
CA ILE A 110 -7.96 8.39 -4.01
C ILE A 110 -8.64 7.06 -4.29
N LEU A 111 -9.77 6.79 -3.62
CA LEU A 111 -10.51 5.55 -3.79
C LEU A 111 -11.03 5.43 -5.23
N ALA A 112 -11.59 6.51 -5.79
CA ALA A 112 -12.03 6.53 -7.19
C ALA A 112 -10.86 6.25 -8.16
N ALA A 113 -9.72 6.92 -8.00
CA ALA A 113 -8.54 6.74 -8.83
C ALA A 113 -7.98 5.31 -8.76
N SER A 114 -7.97 4.69 -7.57
CA SER A 114 -7.49 3.32 -7.38
C SER A 114 -8.23 2.29 -8.24
N THR A 115 -9.53 2.50 -8.49
CA THR A 115 -10.34 1.59 -9.32
C THR A 115 -9.91 1.56 -10.78
N ARG A 116 -9.27 2.64 -11.28
CA ARG A 116 -8.85 2.73 -12.69
C ARG A 116 -7.70 1.80 -13.02
N MET A 117 -6.82 1.54 -12.05
CA MET A 117 -5.62 0.71 -12.28
C MET A 117 -5.83 -0.77 -11.93
N TRP A 118 -6.83 -1.07 -11.11
CA TRP A 118 -7.06 -2.44 -10.67
C TRP A 118 -7.32 -3.37 -11.86
N ARG A 119 -6.59 -4.49 -11.89
CA ARG A 119 -6.63 -5.52 -12.94
C ARG A 119 -6.13 -5.10 -14.32
N MET A 120 -5.42 -3.96 -14.42
CA MET A 120 -4.64 -3.67 -15.62
C MET A 120 -3.50 -4.69 -15.76
N SER A 121 -3.18 -5.05 -17.01
CA SER A 121 -1.90 -5.69 -17.30
C SER A 121 -0.75 -4.70 -17.13
N TYR A 122 0.48 -5.20 -17.03
CA TYR A 122 1.66 -4.33 -16.98
C TYR A 122 1.75 -3.41 -18.20
N GLU A 123 1.43 -3.92 -19.39
CA GLU A 123 1.50 -3.16 -20.65
C GLU A 123 0.44 -2.05 -20.69
N GLN A 124 -0.77 -2.33 -20.22
CA GLN A 124 -1.83 -1.31 -20.09
C GLN A 124 -1.43 -0.23 -19.09
N PHE A 125 -0.81 -0.64 -17.98
CA PHE A 125 -0.35 0.28 -16.96
C PHE A 125 0.83 1.14 -17.42
N SER A 126 1.84 0.54 -18.06
CA SER A 126 2.99 1.25 -18.63
C SER A 126 2.55 2.28 -19.69
N ARG A 127 1.50 1.96 -20.46
CA ARG A 127 0.93 2.90 -21.43
C ARG A 127 0.41 4.20 -20.82
N LEU A 128 -0.07 4.19 -19.57
CA LEU A 128 -0.47 5.42 -18.89
C LEU A 128 0.70 6.41 -18.77
N PHE A 129 1.91 5.89 -18.55
CA PHE A 129 3.12 6.71 -18.51
C PHE A 129 3.53 7.17 -19.92
N ALA A 130 3.44 6.29 -20.92
CA ALA A 130 3.71 6.67 -22.30
C ALA A 130 2.77 7.78 -22.80
N GLU A 131 1.49 7.74 -22.41
CA GLU A 131 0.49 8.74 -22.78
C GLU A 131 0.71 10.08 -22.06
N ALA A 132 1.12 10.06 -20.79
CA ALA A 132 1.31 11.28 -19.98
C ALA A 132 2.71 11.91 -20.12
N GLU A 133 3.75 11.09 -20.13
CA GLU A 133 5.17 11.51 -20.07
C GLU A 133 5.91 11.29 -21.40
N GLY A 134 5.26 10.65 -22.39
CA GLY A 134 5.87 10.34 -23.69
C GLY A 134 6.88 9.18 -23.67
N VAL A 135 7.05 8.52 -22.54
CA VAL A 135 8.06 7.46 -22.31
C VAL A 135 7.43 6.33 -21.48
N GLU A 136 7.81 5.09 -21.77
CA GLU A 136 7.32 3.93 -21.02
C GLU A 136 7.86 3.88 -19.59
N LEU A 137 7.14 3.20 -18.69
CA LEU A 137 7.50 3.12 -17.28
C LEU A 137 8.89 2.51 -17.07
N GLU A 138 9.24 1.47 -17.83
CA GLU A 138 10.55 0.82 -17.74
C GLU A 138 11.70 1.82 -17.92
N GLU A 139 11.66 2.61 -18.99
CA GLU A 139 12.70 3.58 -19.31
C GLU A 139 12.76 4.71 -18.26
N LEU A 140 11.61 5.17 -17.78
CA LEU A 140 11.53 6.15 -16.68
C LEU A 140 12.15 5.63 -15.38
N MET A 141 12.00 4.33 -15.09
CA MET A 141 12.60 3.68 -13.93
C MET A 141 14.10 3.46 -14.14
N LEU A 142 14.52 2.93 -15.28
CA LEU A 142 15.94 2.69 -15.60
C LEU A 142 16.78 3.97 -15.45
N ALA A 143 16.24 5.12 -15.87
CA ALA A 143 16.94 6.41 -15.75
C ALA A 143 17.06 6.95 -14.30
N ARG A 144 16.24 6.45 -13.37
CA ARG A 144 16.10 7.00 -12.01
C ARG A 144 16.43 6.01 -10.89
N SER A 145 16.56 4.73 -11.21
CA SER A 145 16.88 3.64 -10.28
C SER A 145 18.40 3.46 -10.12
N SER A 146 18.76 2.57 -9.20
CA SER A 146 20.12 2.07 -9.02
C SER A 146 20.59 1.24 -10.22
N ALA A 147 21.91 1.06 -10.33
CA ALA A 147 22.53 0.35 -11.45
C ALA A 147 22.22 -1.16 -11.47
N ASP A 148 21.84 -1.73 -10.33
CA ASP A 148 21.46 -3.14 -10.14
C ASP A 148 19.95 -3.38 -10.23
N TRP A 149 19.18 -2.38 -10.68
CA TRP A 149 17.74 -2.51 -10.85
C TRP A 149 17.38 -3.55 -11.92
N ASP A 150 16.55 -4.51 -11.54
CA ASP A 150 16.12 -5.64 -12.36
C ASP A 150 14.69 -5.44 -12.84
N PHE A 151 14.52 -5.33 -14.16
CA PHE A 151 13.23 -5.13 -14.80
C PHE A 151 12.27 -6.31 -14.60
N GLU A 152 12.74 -7.56 -14.66
CA GLU A 152 11.86 -8.72 -14.56
C GLU A 152 11.24 -8.81 -13.16
N GLN A 153 12.05 -8.56 -12.13
CA GLN A 153 11.58 -8.49 -10.74
C GLN A 153 10.61 -7.33 -10.53
N PHE A 154 10.94 -6.16 -11.07
CA PHE A 154 10.08 -4.99 -11.00
C PHE A 154 8.72 -5.22 -11.68
N GLN A 155 8.73 -5.73 -12.91
CA GLN A 155 7.54 -6.00 -13.70
C GLN A 155 6.63 -7.01 -12.99
N ALA A 156 7.19 -8.07 -12.43
CA ALA A 156 6.46 -9.06 -11.65
C ALA A 156 5.82 -8.44 -10.39
N ALA A 157 6.56 -7.58 -9.67
CA ALA A 157 6.05 -6.89 -8.50
C ALA A 157 4.90 -5.92 -8.84
N VAL A 158 5.06 -5.11 -9.90
CA VAL A 158 4.01 -4.20 -10.39
C VAL A 158 2.76 -4.99 -10.78
N SER A 159 2.91 -6.05 -11.57
CA SER A 159 1.80 -6.90 -12.01
C SER A 159 1.03 -7.50 -10.83
N ALA A 160 1.74 -8.01 -9.83
CA ALA A 160 1.13 -8.55 -8.62
C ALA A 160 0.35 -7.50 -7.81
N ASN A 161 0.82 -6.25 -7.76
CA ASN A 161 0.10 -5.16 -7.11
C ASN A 161 -1.18 -4.79 -7.87
N LEU A 162 -1.11 -4.68 -9.21
CA LEU A 162 -2.25 -4.39 -10.08
C LEU A 162 -3.33 -5.48 -10.00
N GLU A 163 -2.94 -6.76 -9.95
CA GLU A 163 -3.87 -7.88 -9.82
C GLU A 163 -4.61 -7.85 -8.47
N LYS A 164 -3.87 -7.62 -7.37
CA LYS A 164 -4.43 -7.57 -6.01
C LYS A 164 -5.33 -6.35 -5.78
N GLY A 165 -5.09 -5.24 -6.50
CA GLY A 165 -5.85 -4.00 -6.34
C GLY A 165 -5.69 -3.34 -4.97
N ARG A 166 -4.58 -3.63 -4.28
CA ARG A 166 -4.29 -3.09 -2.96
C ARG A 166 -3.11 -2.14 -3.06
N PHE A 167 -3.43 -0.87 -3.15
CA PHE A 167 -2.45 0.21 -3.20
C PHE A 167 -2.41 0.90 -1.84
N PRO A 168 -1.28 0.89 -1.12
CA PRO A 168 -1.16 1.69 0.09
C PRO A 168 -1.33 3.18 -0.23
N ILE A 169 -1.89 3.91 0.74
CA ILE A 169 -2.27 5.32 0.60
C ILE A 169 -1.24 6.18 1.34
N LEU A 170 -0.75 7.21 0.68
CA LEU A 170 0.03 8.29 1.30
C LEU A 170 -0.80 9.58 1.24
N ILE A 171 -0.97 10.23 2.38
CA ILE A 171 -1.56 11.58 2.45
C ILE A 171 -0.45 12.55 2.78
N VAL A 172 -0.16 13.47 1.86
CA VAL A 172 0.89 14.49 2.02
C VAL A 172 0.27 15.73 2.64
N THR A 173 0.75 16.15 3.81
CA THR A 173 0.07 17.21 4.58
C THR A 173 1.00 18.05 5.45
N ALA A 174 0.68 19.33 5.60
CA ALA A 174 1.31 20.22 6.58
C ALA A 174 0.62 20.19 7.96
N GLU A 175 -0.59 19.62 8.05
CA GLU A 175 -1.42 19.52 9.25
C GLU A 175 -1.60 18.04 9.65
N PRO A 176 -0.63 17.41 10.33
CA PRO A 176 -0.70 15.99 10.72
C PRO A 176 -1.74 15.64 11.79
N GLU A 177 -2.58 16.60 12.15
CA GLU A 177 -3.49 16.60 13.29
C GLU A 177 -4.93 16.86 12.83
N GLY A 178 -5.92 16.66 13.71
CA GLY A 178 -7.31 17.02 13.41
C GLY A 178 -7.99 16.09 12.40
N GLU A 179 -8.60 16.64 11.35
CA GLU A 179 -9.42 15.90 10.37
C GLU A 179 -8.62 14.75 9.71
N VAL A 180 -7.35 14.98 9.38
CA VAL A 180 -6.53 13.96 8.70
C VAL A 180 -6.35 12.71 9.55
N ARG A 181 -6.27 12.84 10.88
CA ARG A 181 -6.18 11.67 11.78
C ARG A 181 -7.46 10.85 11.78
N GLN A 182 -8.61 11.52 11.84
CA GLN A 182 -9.91 10.84 11.79
C GLN A 182 -10.05 10.05 10.48
N VAL A 183 -9.60 10.65 9.37
CA VAL A 183 -9.56 9.99 8.05
C VAL A 183 -8.63 8.77 8.06
N LEU A 184 -7.42 8.88 8.60
CA LEU A 184 -6.49 7.74 8.68
C LEU A 184 -7.04 6.61 9.53
N ASP A 185 -7.63 6.93 10.68
CA ASP A 185 -8.18 5.93 11.60
C ASP A 185 -9.37 5.22 10.96
N TYR A 186 -10.20 5.96 10.22
CA TYR A 186 -11.27 5.39 9.41
C TYR A 186 -10.72 4.44 8.33
N LEU A 187 -9.71 4.86 7.56
CA LEU A 187 -9.07 4.01 6.54
C LEU A 187 -8.44 2.75 7.14
N LYS A 188 -7.76 2.87 8.28
CA LYS A 188 -7.22 1.73 9.03
C LYS A 188 -8.32 0.78 9.50
N GLY A 189 -9.44 1.32 9.99
CA GLY A 189 -10.62 0.52 10.37
C GLY A 189 -11.21 -0.28 9.21
N MET A 190 -11.04 0.19 7.96
CA MET A 190 -11.39 -0.54 6.75
C MET A 190 -10.28 -1.47 6.23
N ASN A 191 -9.21 -1.69 7.01
CA ASN A 191 -8.03 -2.46 6.64
C ASN A 191 -7.27 -1.90 5.42
N LEU A 192 -7.35 -0.59 5.19
CA LEU A 192 -6.53 0.09 4.19
C LEU A 192 -5.23 0.60 4.83
N ASN A 193 -4.11 0.31 4.18
CA ASN A 193 -2.79 0.76 4.63
C ASN A 193 -2.61 2.23 4.25
N ALA A 194 -2.95 3.14 5.15
CA ALA A 194 -2.80 4.58 4.95
C ALA A 194 -1.75 5.17 5.91
N ARG A 195 -0.90 6.06 5.40
CA ARG A 195 0.16 6.73 6.16
C ARG A 195 0.23 8.21 5.79
N LEU A 196 0.79 9.02 6.68
CA LEU A 196 1.07 10.42 6.40
C LEU A 196 2.50 10.61 5.91
N VAL A 197 2.65 11.52 4.97
CA VAL A 197 3.92 12.19 4.66
C VAL A 197 3.76 13.62 5.14
N SER A 198 4.13 13.86 6.39
CA SER A 198 3.93 15.16 7.03
C SER A 198 5.18 16.03 6.96
N TYR A 199 4.97 17.31 6.71
CA TYR A 199 6.07 18.27 6.59
C TYR A 199 5.76 19.58 7.30
N SER A 200 6.81 20.31 7.68
CA SER A 200 6.73 21.71 8.08
C SER A 200 7.47 22.56 7.05
N ALA A 201 6.91 23.73 6.77
CA ALA A 201 7.43 24.65 5.76
C ALA A 201 7.90 25.96 6.39
N TRP A 202 9.13 26.38 6.07
CA TRP A 202 9.62 27.72 6.35
C TRP A 202 9.74 28.48 5.04
N ALA A 203 9.28 29.73 4.99
CA ALA A 203 9.57 30.62 3.86
C ALA A 203 10.14 31.94 4.35
N SER A 204 11.25 32.37 3.74
CA SER A 204 11.83 33.69 3.95
C SER A 204 12.62 34.12 2.72
N GLY A 205 12.43 35.35 2.27
CA GLY A 205 13.22 35.95 1.18
C GLY A 205 13.28 35.14 -0.10
N GLY A 206 12.17 34.47 -0.48
CA GLY A 206 12.12 33.62 -1.67
C GLY A 206 12.84 32.27 -1.51
N ILE A 207 13.16 31.84 -0.28
CA ILE A 207 13.63 30.49 0.01
C ILE A 207 12.55 29.79 0.81
N VAL A 208 12.15 28.60 0.37
CA VAL A 208 11.25 27.69 1.08
C VAL A 208 12.03 26.46 1.50
N VAL A 209 11.98 26.12 2.78
CA VAL A 209 12.58 24.90 3.34
C VAL A 209 11.45 23.99 3.82
N LEU A 210 11.57 22.70 3.57
CA LEU A 210 10.66 21.65 3.99
C LEU A 210 11.39 20.60 4.81
N GLU A 211 10.87 20.27 5.98
CA GLU A 211 11.42 19.23 6.85
C GLU A 211 10.33 18.23 7.23
N PRO A 212 10.70 16.96 7.50
CA PRO A 212 9.77 15.97 7.98
C PRO A 212 9.22 16.36 9.34
N VAL A 213 7.91 16.27 9.50
CA VAL A 213 7.30 16.20 10.82
C VAL A 213 7.17 14.72 11.17
N GLN A 214 7.96 14.29 12.15
CA GLN A 214 7.81 12.94 12.71
C GLN A 214 6.51 12.91 13.50
N VAL A 215 5.49 12.29 12.91
CA VAL A 215 4.28 11.96 13.66
C VAL A 215 4.65 10.73 14.49
N GLU A 216 4.79 10.91 15.80
CA GLU A 216 4.90 9.79 16.73
C GLU A 216 3.65 8.94 16.54
N THR A 217 3.78 7.91 15.71
CA THR A 217 2.78 6.87 15.65
C THR A 217 3.02 6.13 16.95
N ALA A 218 2.13 6.34 17.93
CA ALA A 218 2.03 5.46 19.08
C ALA A 218 1.63 4.08 18.55
N VAL A 219 2.60 3.38 17.97
CA VAL A 219 2.57 1.94 17.89
C VAL A 219 2.87 1.54 19.33
N GLU A 220 1.80 1.32 20.08
CA GLU A 220 1.86 0.41 21.21
C GLU A 220 2.15 -0.96 20.60
N SER A 221 3.39 -1.15 20.16
CA SER A 221 3.95 -2.47 19.99
C SER A 221 3.98 -3.00 21.40
N GLU A 222 2.95 -3.77 21.77
CA GLU A 222 3.11 -4.70 22.87
C GLU A 222 4.47 -5.36 22.66
N PRO A 223 5.40 -5.26 23.63
CA PRO A 223 6.65 -5.94 23.49
C PRO A 223 6.29 -7.42 23.41
N VAL A 224 6.38 -8.00 22.21
CA VAL A 224 6.57 -9.44 22.05
C VAL A 224 7.73 -9.75 22.98
N ARG A 225 7.39 -10.34 24.11
CA ARG A 225 8.31 -10.71 25.17
C ARG A 225 9.26 -11.70 24.53
N SER A 226 10.34 -11.17 23.99
CA SER A 226 11.41 -11.90 23.37
C SER A 226 12.03 -12.66 24.53
N GLN A 227 11.71 -13.94 24.64
CA GLN A 227 12.48 -14.83 25.50
C GLN A 227 13.92 -14.72 24.98
N PRO A 228 14.89 -14.29 25.81
CA PRO A 228 16.26 -14.29 25.37
C PRO A 228 16.68 -15.75 25.16
N ALA A 229 17.10 -16.07 23.94
CA ALA A 229 17.92 -17.24 23.67
C ALA A 229 19.27 -17.04 24.38
N GLY A 230 19.26 -17.25 25.69
CA GLY A 230 20.43 -17.32 26.56
C GLY A 230 20.64 -18.77 26.93
N VAL A 231 21.70 -19.36 26.40
CA VAL A 231 22.24 -20.65 26.83
C VAL A 231 22.58 -20.54 28.32
N TYR A 232 21.68 -21.04 29.17
CA TYR A 232 21.98 -21.32 30.57
C TYR A 232 22.30 -22.80 30.68
N TRP A 233 23.58 -23.10 30.91
CA TRP A 233 23.96 -24.38 31.51
C TRP A 233 23.52 -24.33 32.98
N ALA A 234 22.31 -24.82 33.25
CA ALA A 234 21.95 -25.25 34.59
C ALA A 234 22.48 -26.69 34.79
N PRO A 235 23.17 -27.01 35.90
CA PRO A 235 23.53 -28.39 36.20
C PRO A 235 22.24 -29.21 36.34
N VAL A 236 22.02 -30.15 35.43
CA VAL A 236 20.96 -31.13 35.56
C VAL A 236 21.39 -32.09 36.65
N GLU A 237 20.66 -32.09 37.76
CA GLU A 237 20.77 -33.10 38.80
C GLU A 237 20.48 -34.47 38.15
N PRO A 238 21.42 -35.43 38.21
CA PRO A 238 21.22 -36.72 37.56
C PRO A 238 20.05 -37.46 38.23
N PRO A 239 19.18 -38.13 37.43
CA PRO A 239 18.06 -38.87 37.98
C PRO A 239 18.55 -40.00 38.90
N PRO A 240 17.79 -40.36 39.96
CA PRO A 240 18.17 -41.43 40.87
C PRO A 240 18.32 -42.75 40.10
N ALA A 241 19.38 -43.50 40.45
CA ALA A 241 19.72 -44.77 39.81
C ALA A 241 18.56 -45.78 39.90
N PRO A 242 18.36 -46.60 38.84
CA PRO A 242 17.28 -47.59 38.83
C PRO A 242 17.53 -48.70 39.86
N SER A 243 16.51 -48.93 40.71
CA SER A 243 16.46 -50.05 41.64
C SER A 243 16.51 -51.40 40.90
N ALA A 244 17.28 -52.34 41.46
CA ALA A 244 17.50 -53.67 40.90
C ALA A 244 16.18 -54.45 40.65
N PRO A 245 16.13 -55.29 39.59
CA PRO A 245 14.95 -56.08 39.26
C PRO A 245 14.73 -57.23 40.26
N PRO A 246 13.48 -57.52 40.66
CA PRO A 246 13.14 -58.77 41.34
C PRO A 246 13.18 -59.97 40.37
N PRO A 247 13.44 -61.19 40.88
CA PRO A 247 13.77 -62.35 40.05
C PRO A 247 12.56 -62.94 39.30
N ALA A 248 12.87 -63.56 38.16
CA ALA A 248 11.93 -64.15 37.22
C ALA A 248 11.12 -65.31 37.82
N ALA A 249 9.81 -65.32 37.55
CA ALA A 249 8.92 -66.44 37.82
C ALA A 249 8.01 -66.73 36.62
N GLY A 250 8.14 -67.94 36.06
CA GLY A 250 7.04 -68.75 35.52
C GLY A 250 6.61 -68.53 34.06
N PRO A 251 6.66 -69.57 33.19
CA PRO A 251 6.12 -69.53 31.84
C PRO A 251 4.57 -69.52 31.81
N PRO A 252 3.96 -69.01 30.72
CA PRO A 252 2.52 -68.78 30.63
C PRO A 252 1.73 -70.09 30.47
N PRO A 253 0.54 -70.23 31.08
CA PRO A 253 -0.39 -71.29 30.71
C PRO A 253 -1.12 -70.98 29.39
N GLU A 254 -1.25 -72.04 28.60
CA GLU A 254 -2.07 -72.16 27.39
C GLU A 254 -3.59 -72.15 27.68
N PRO A 255 -4.45 -72.00 26.65
CA PRO A 255 -5.80 -71.42 26.75
C PRO A 255 -6.91 -72.45 27.04
N THR A 256 -7.98 -71.98 27.69
CA THR A 256 -9.23 -72.76 27.85
C THR A 256 -10.43 -72.00 27.26
N VAL A 257 -10.92 -72.59 26.16
CA VAL A 257 -12.24 -72.62 25.50
C VAL A 257 -13.42 -72.21 26.42
N GLU A 258 -14.40 -71.39 26.02
CA GLU A 258 -15.64 -71.76 25.27
C GLU A 258 -16.56 -70.53 25.01
N PRO A 259 -17.65 -70.61 24.20
CA PRO A 259 -17.79 -69.80 23.00
C PRO A 259 -19.01 -68.84 22.93
N SER A 260 -18.89 -67.92 21.97
CA SER A 260 -19.89 -67.38 21.02
C SER A 260 -21.40 -67.49 21.32
N THR A 261 -22.10 -66.37 21.16
CA THR A 261 -23.34 -66.37 20.35
C THR A 261 -23.43 -65.16 19.41
N ARG A 262 -23.45 -65.52 18.12
CA ARG A 262 -24.13 -64.91 16.95
C ARG A 262 -23.68 -63.51 16.50
N ILE A 263 -22.95 -63.41 15.38
CA ILE A 263 -23.40 -63.53 13.97
C ILE A 263 -24.48 -62.48 13.64
N GLY A 264 -24.36 -61.65 12.61
CA GLY A 264 -23.45 -61.64 11.46
C GLY A 264 -23.47 -60.27 10.80
N ALA A 265 -22.35 -59.84 10.20
CA ALA A 265 -21.92 -60.15 8.84
C ALA A 265 -22.59 -59.21 7.82
N GLY A 266 -21.88 -58.52 6.94
CA GLY A 266 -20.46 -58.56 6.62
C GLY A 266 -20.17 -57.67 5.41
N ALA A 267 -18.88 -57.38 5.24
CA ALA A 267 -18.14 -57.26 3.98
C ALA A 267 -18.76 -56.51 2.77
N VAL A 268 -18.11 -55.39 2.42
CA VAL A 268 -17.79 -54.95 1.04
C VAL A 268 -17.05 -56.08 0.28
N PRO A 269 -16.89 -56.11 -1.08
CA PRO A 269 -17.18 -55.10 -2.11
C PRO A 269 -17.77 -55.64 -3.44
N THR A 270 -18.26 -54.77 -4.34
CA THR A 270 -18.17 -54.93 -5.81
C THR A 270 -18.63 -53.65 -6.53
N GLU A 271 -17.71 -53.01 -7.25
CA GLU A 271 -18.02 -52.10 -8.37
C GLU A 271 -18.61 -52.91 -9.55
N PRO A 272 -19.40 -52.34 -10.51
CA PRO A 272 -18.95 -51.21 -11.35
C PRO A 272 -19.99 -50.25 -11.97
N ALA A 273 -19.46 -49.08 -12.38
CA ALA A 273 -19.76 -48.30 -13.60
C ALA A 273 -21.11 -47.54 -13.81
N LYS A 274 -20.92 -46.35 -14.44
CA LYS A 274 -21.87 -45.48 -15.20
C LYS A 274 -22.76 -44.57 -14.33
N LYS A 275 -22.91 -43.25 -14.55
CA LYS A 275 -22.70 -42.37 -15.72
C LYS A 275 -22.65 -40.90 -15.24
N ILE A 276 -21.63 -40.17 -15.70
CA ILE A 276 -21.66 -38.88 -16.41
C ILE A 276 -22.82 -37.90 -16.10
N ALA A 277 -22.47 -36.72 -15.58
CA ALA A 277 -23.04 -35.44 -16.02
C ALA A 277 -21.97 -34.32 -15.92
N LYS A 278 -21.46 -33.88 -17.09
CA LYS A 278 -20.68 -32.65 -17.29
C LYS A 278 -21.63 -31.56 -17.83
N PRO A 279 -21.23 -30.27 -17.86
CA PRO A 279 -22.06 -29.11 -17.54
C PRO A 279 -22.81 -28.55 -18.76
N PRO A 280 -23.82 -27.68 -18.56
CA PRO A 280 -24.44 -26.99 -19.68
C PRO A 280 -23.58 -25.82 -20.16
N SER A 281 -23.36 -25.78 -21.47
CA SER A 281 -22.97 -24.61 -22.27
C SER A 281 -23.57 -24.83 -23.67
N PRO A 282 -23.49 -23.88 -24.59
CA PRO A 282 -24.07 -22.54 -24.60
C PRO A 282 -25.08 -22.43 -25.77
N GLY A 283 -26.16 -21.66 -25.63
CA GLY A 283 -27.20 -21.60 -26.66
C GLY A 283 -28.04 -20.34 -26.67
N THR A 284 -27.70 -19.45 -27.62
CA THR A 284 -28.65 -18.79 -28.53
C THR A 284 -29.45 -17.58 -28.00
N LYS A 285 -29.01 -16.38 -28.40
CA LYS A 285 -29.85 -15.17 -28.55
C LYS A 285 -31.02 -15.48 -29.50
N PRO A 286 -32.23 -14.98 -29.23
CA PRO A 286 -32.72 -13.88 -30.08
C PRO A 286 -33.63 -12.89 -29.33
N GLY A 287 -33.51 -11.60 -29.63
CA GLY A 287 -34.37 -10.58 -29.04
C GLY A 287 -34.04 -9.16 -29.49
N VAL A 288 -34.11 -8.92 -30.79
CA VAL A 288 -34.16 -7.58 -31.36
C VAL A 288 -35.53 -7.01 -31.01
N MET A 289 -35.58 -5.95 -30.19
CA MET A 289 -36.76 -5.10 -30.06
C MET A 289 -36.34 -3.67 -30.36
N SER A 290 -36.75 -3.27 -31.56
CA SER A 290 -36.78 -1.93 -32.08
C SER A 290 -37.45 -0.94 -31.14
N GLY A 291 -36.93 0.29 -31.16
CA GLY A 291 -37.76 1.48 -31.16
C GLY A 291 -38.00 2.15 -29.82
N LYS A 292 -37.24 3.23 -29.57
CA LYS A 292 -37.79 4.59 -29.39
C LYS A 292 -36.64 5.59 -29.38
N ARG A 293 -36.37 6.18 -30.56
CA ARG A 293 -35.61 7.42 -30.71
C ARG A 293 -36.43 8.57 -30.12
N PRO A 294 -35.84 9.49 -29.33
CA PRO A 294 -36.46 10.77 -29.03
C PRO A 294 -36.54 11.63 -30.29
N PRO A 295 -37.62 12.42 -30.50
CA PRO A 295 -37.74 13.31 -31.64
C PRO A 295 -36.81 14.54 -31.50
N PRO A 296 -36.12 14.98 -32.56
CA PRO A 296 -35.44 16.27 -32.55
C PRO A 296 -36.47 17.40 -32.74
N LYS A 297 -36.45 18.41 -31.86
CA LYS A 297 -37.19 19.67 -32.06
C LYS A 297 -36.32 20.70 -32.81
N PRO A 298 -36.95 21.61 -33.57
CA PRO A 298 -36.43 22.15 -34.83
C PRO A 298 -35.46 23.32 -34.71
N ARG A 299 -34.58 23.43 -35.71
CA ARG A 299 -33.86 24.65 -36.11
C ARG A 299 -34.88 25.71 -36.56
N ASN A 300 -35.05 26.76 -35.76
CA ASN A 300 -35.50 28.04 -36.30
C ASN A 300 -34.27 28.81 -36.76
N GLY A 301 -34.14 28.99 -38.07
CA GLY A 301 -33.41 30.11 -38.63
C GLY A 301 -34.40 31.21 -39.01
N SER A 302 -34.08 32.46 -38.69
CA SER A 302 -34.15 33.63 -39.59
C SER A 302 -34.40 34.95 -38.82
N GLY A 303 -33.68 35.98 -39.28
CA GLY A 303 -33.90 37.40 -38.98
C GLY A 303 -33.08 37.90 -37.79
N GLY A 304 -32.29 38.97 -37.86
CA GLY A 304 -32.05 40.01 -38.85
C GLY A 304 -31.04 40.98 -38.19
N ALA A 305 -30.05 41.46 -38.93
CA ALA A 305 -29.97 42.87 -39.35
C ALA A 305 -29.77 43.89 -38.21
N LYS A 306 -28.59 44.54 -38.29
CA LYS A 306 -28.07 45.72 -37.57
C LYS A 306 -27.54 45.52 -36.16
#